data_AF-A0A2A4NUM8-F1
#
_entry.id   AF-A0A2A4NUM8-F1
#
_cell.length_a   1.000
_cell.length_b   1.000
_cell.length_c   1.000
_cell.angle_alpha   90.00
_cell.angle_beta   90.00
_cell.angle_gamma   90.00
#
_symmetry.space_group_name_H-M   'P 1'
#
loop_
_entity.id
_entity.type
_entity.pdbx_description
1 polymer ?
#
loop_
_entity_poly.entity_id
_entity_poly.type
_entity_poly.pdbx_seq_one_letter_code
_entity_poly.pdbx_strand_id
1 'polypeptide(L)'
;MQSQAKKPSIMVIPSDNWCQIEGFMTSYDNLGTVKNVPDYRKALQNSYDLNSVISKVGELMADRGFPLVDLERILKKIELDQARQSMKMSENSGASLSETPMDILKRVAKADIIINLSWKVNTTGPKKSISFNMQGLDAYTGKQVTAASGTGTPSFTADVVVLLEEAVISYLDKFNEGLMNHFEDLFENGREGALVIQVWDDSEVNLESEFELKGRTAELKRIIGSYWMPRNTLKGRFSQDESSAYIQKFSQVRIPLYGDDGWGGEMALDFNSWGVQLVDFLKNEFSIVSKIEPVGLGEVHLTIGNK
;
A
#
# COMPACT_ATOMS: atom_id res chain seq x y z
N MET A 1 7.70 30.53 3.14
CA MET A 1 7.34 30.13 1.76
C MET A 1 6.75 28.74 1.87
N GLN A 2 5.42 28.58 1.69
CA GLN A 2 4.82 27.25 1.60
C GLN A 2 5.46 26.58 0.38
N SER A 3 6.34 25.60 0.62
CA SER A 3 6.78 24.70 -0.43
C SER A 3 5.50 24.11 -1.01
N GLN A 4 5.26 24.32 -2.30
CA GLN A 4 4.21 23.62 -3.01
C GLN A 4 4.50 22.14 -2.80
N ALA A 5 3.67 21.48 -2.00
CA ALA A 5 3.91 20.10 -1.60
C ALA A 5 3.97 19.25 -2.87
N LYS A 6 5.05 18.48 -3.02
CA LYS A 6 5.32 17.70 -4.24
C LYS A 6 4.18 16.70 -4.44
N LYS A 7 3.51 16.76 -5.59
CA LYS A 7 2.40 15.85 -5.91
C LYS A 7 2.84 14.39 -5.76
N PRO A 8 1.94 13.51 -5.27
CA PRO A 8 2.24 12.11 -5.06
C PRO A 8 2.62 11.43 -6.37
N SER A 9 3.55 10.48 -6.28
CA SER A 9 3.88 9.63 -7.42
C SER A 9 2.77 8.61 -7.66
N ILE A 10 2.50 8.30 -8.93
CA ILE A 10 1.40 7.41 -9.31
C ILE A 10 1.90 6.28 -10.19
N MET A 11 1.24 5.13 -10.12
CA MET A 11 1.46 3.99 -10.99
C MET A 11 0.12 3.48 -11.51
N VAL A 12 0.00 3.29 -12.82
CA VAL A 12 -1.21 2.71 -13.44
C VAL A 12 -1.01 1.22 -13.61
N ILE A 13 -1.96 0.41 -13.13
CA ILE A 13 -1.95 -1.05 -13.24
C ILE A 13 -3.30 -1.55 -13.77
N PRO A 14 -3.36 -2.69 -14.49
CA PRO A 14 -4.65 -3.30 -14.80
C PRO A 14 -5.26 -3.92 -13.55
N SER A 15 -6.59 -4.00 -13.51
CA SER A 15 -7.28 -4.62 -12.39
C SER A 15 -7.22 -6.13 -12.43
N ASP A 16 -7.29 -6.73 -11.25
CA ASP A 16 -7.37 -8.17 -11.07
C ASP A 16 -8.51 -8.78 -11.90
N ASN A 17 -9.66 -8.10 -11.97
CA ASN A 17 -10.78 -8.53 -12.79
C ASN A 17 -10.47 -8.45 -14.29
N TRP A 18 -9.78 -7.41 -14.76
CA TRP A 18 -9.35 -7.32 -16.15
C TRP A 18 -8.35 -8.43 -16.49
N CYS A 19 -7.35 -8.63 -15.64
CA CYS A 19 -6.38 -9.73 -15.78
C CYS A 19 -7.06 -11.10 -15.78
N GLN A 20 -8.10 -11.28 -14.95
CA GLN A 20 -8.87 -12.52 -14.93
C GLN A 20 -9.64 -12.76 -16.23
N ILE A 21 -10.34 -11.75 -16.74
CA ILE A 21 -11.10 -11.84 -17.99
C ILE A 21 -10.20 -12.13 -19.18
N GLU A 22 -9.02 -11.50 -19.24
CA GLU A 22 -8.06 -11.65 -20.34
C GLU A 22 -7.10 -12.85 -20.17
N GLY A 23 -7.23 -13.64 -19.10
CA GLY A 23 -6.43 -14.85 -18.90
C GLY A 23 -4.97 -14.60 -18.46
N PHE A 24 -4.73 -13.45 -17.81
CA PHE A 24 -3.44 -13.05 -17.23
C PHE A 24 -3.40 -13.26 -15.72
N MET A 25 -3.79 -14.46 -15.27
CA MET A 25 -3.65 -14.89 -13.88
C MET A 25 -2.59 -15.98 -13.77
N THR A 26 -1.90 -16.01 -12.63
CA THR A 26 -1.01 -17.10 -12.23
C THR A 26 -1.44 -17.64 -10.86
N SER A 27 -1.16 -18.90 -10.61
CA SER A 27 -1.49 -19.57 -9.35
C SER A 27 -0.20 -19.85 -8.58
N TYR A 28 -0.21 -19.63 -7.27
CA TYR A 28 0.85 -20.05 -6.38
C TYR A 28 0.28 -20.73 -5.14
N ASP A 29 1.03 -21.68 -4.60
CA ASP A 29 0.69 -22.30 -3.32
C ASP A 29 1.22 -21.44 -2.18
N ASN A 30 0.32 -21.01 -1.31
CA ASN A 30 0.66 -20.36 -0.05
C ASN A 30 0.21 -21.24 1.11
N LEU A 31 1.14 -22.01 1.66
CA LEU A 31 0.93 -22.86 2.84
C LEU A 31 -0.25 -23.85 2.67
N GLY A 32 -0.38 -24.47 1.50
CA GLY A 32 -1.43 -25.44 1.18
C GLY A 32 -2.71 -24.81 0.60
N THR A 33 -2.75 -23.50 0.41
CA THR A 33 -3.84 -22.79 -0.26
C THR A 33 -3.38 -22.24 -1.61
N VAL A 34 -3.97 -22.75 -2.69
CA VAL A 34 -3.75 -22.21 -4.04
C VAL A 34 -4.40 -20.83 -4.13
N LYS A 35 -3.59 -19.79 -4.30
CA LYS A 35 -4.04 -18.42 -4.54
C LYS A 35 -3.81 -18.04 -6.00
N ASN A 36 -4.80 -17.38 -6.59
CA ASN A 36 -4.70 -16.81 -7.93
C ASN A 36 -4.40 -15.32 -7.82
N VAL A 37 -3.38 -14.86 -8.54
CA VAL A 37 -2.97 -13.45 -8.58
C VAL A 37 -2.72 -13.01 -10.02
N PRO A 38 -2.86 -11.70 -10.31
CA PRO A 38 -2.56 -11.16 -11.63
C PRO A 38 -1.08 -11.36 -12.02
N ASP A 39 -0.86 -11.80 -13.25
CA ASP A 39 0.46 -11.83 -13.87
C ASP A 39 0.62 -10.60 -14.76
N TYR A 40 1.01 -9.48 -14.14
CA TYR A 40 1.22 -8.21 -14.83
C TYR A 40 2.32 -8.29 -15.89
N ARG A 41 3.34 -9.14 -15.69
CA ARG A 41 4.39 -9.32 -16.69
C ARG A 41 3.81 -9.94 -17.96
N LYS A 42 3.06 -11.03 -17.82
CA LYS A 42 2.40 -11.70 -18.93
C LYS A 42 1.39 -10.77 -19.61
N ALA A 43 0.65 -9.98 -18.83
CA ALA A 43 -0.31 -9.00 -19.36
C ALA A 43 0.38 -7.96 -20.25
N LEU A 44 1.44 -7.31 -19.76
CA LEU A 44 2.18 -6.28 -20.52
C LEU A 44 2.91 -6.87 -21.73
N GLN A 45 3.44 -8.09 -21.65
CA GLN A 45 4.14 -8.71 -22.78
C GLN A 45 3.21 -9.14 -23.92
N ASN A 46 1.96 -9.49 -23.60
CA ASN A 46 1.04 -10.10 -24.57
C ASN A 46 -0.12 -9.20 -24.99
N SER A 47 -0.31 -8.03 -24.37
CA SER A 47 -1.37 -7.08 -24.72
C SER A 47 -0.80 -5.72 -25.11
N TYR A 48 -0.78 -5.45 -26.42
CA TYR A 48 -0.42 -4.14 -26.96
C TYR A 48 -1.40 -3.05 -26.51
N ASP A 49 -2.70 -3.38 -26.51
CA ASP A 49 -3.75 -2.46 -26.09
C ASP A 49 -3.57 -2.06 -24.63
N LEU A 50 -3.25 -3.00 -23.72
CA LEU A 50 -2.96 -2.70 -22.32
C LEU A 50 -1.80 -1.72 -22.17
N ASN A 51 -0.67 -1.95 -22.85
CA ASN A 51 0.49 -1.06 -22.78
C ASN A 51 0.12 0.36 -23.24
N SER A 52 -0.61 0.45 -24.35
CA SER A 52 -1.02 1.72 -24.92
C SER A 52 -1.98 2.46 -23.99
N VAL A 53 -2.93 1.74 -23.39
CA VAL A 53 -3.88 2.25 -22.41
C VAL A 53 -3.18 2.75 -21.14
N ILE A 54 -2.30 1.95 -20.53
CA ILE A 54 -1.53 2.34 -19.34
C ILE A 54 -0.70 3.59 -19.62
N SER A 55 0.00 3.60 -20.76
CA SER A 55 0.83 4.73 -21.18
C SER A 55 0.00 5.99 -21.36
N LYS A 56 -1.17 5.88 -22.01
CA LYS A 56 -2.07 7.00 -22.25
C LYS A 56 -2.68 7.56 -20.97
N VAL A 57 -3.17 6.70 -20.07
CA VAL A 57 -3.67 7.15 -18.76
C VAL A 57 -2.54 7.76 -17.93
N GLY A 58 -1.34 7.19 -17.99
CA GLY A 58 -0.14 7.78 -17.40
C GLY A 58 0.12 9.18 -17.93
N GLU A 59 0.19 9.36 -19.24
CA GLU A 59 0.39 10.66 -19.92
C GLU A 59 -0.63 11.71 -19.44
N LEU A 60 -1.92 11.36 -19.44
CA LEU A 60 -3.00 12.24 -18.98
C LEU A 60 -2.81 12.72 -17.54
N MET A 61 -2.24 11.87 -16.68
CA MET A 61 -1.94 12.22 -15.29
C MET A 61 -0.63 13.01 -15.16
N ALA A 62 0.37 12.71 -15.98
CA ALA A 62 1.64 13.45 -16.02
C ALA A 62 1.41 14.91 -16.46
N ASP A 63 0.51 15.12 -17.43
CA ASP A 63 0.06 16.45 -17.87
C ASP A 63 -0.59 17.26 -16.74
N ARG A 64 -1.13 16.56 -15.73
CA ARG A 64 -1.70 17.17 -14.51
C ARG A 64 -0.65 17.33 -13.40
N GLY A 65 0.60 17.01 -13.67
CA GLY A 65 1.75 17.22 -12.79
C GLY A 65 2.04 16.07 -11.83
N PHE A 66 1.42 14.90 -11.99
CA PHE A 66 1.72 13.72 -11.17
C PHE A 66 2.98 13.01 -11.70
N PRO A 67 4.01 12.78 -10.87
CA PRO A 67 5.16 11.96 -11.27
C PRO A 67 4.75 10.51 -11.55
N LEU A 68 5.13 9.98 -12.72
CA LEU A 68 4.79 8.61 -13.10
C LEU A 68 5.86 7.59 -12.66
N VAL A 69 5.38 6.49 -12.12
CA VAL A 69 6.14 5.26 -11.89
C VAL A 69 5.69 4.22 -12.90
N ASP A 70 6.59 3.88 -13.82
CA ASP A 70 6.33 2.90 -14.88
C ASP A 70 6.30 1.46 -14.35
N LEU A 71 5.17 0.78 -14.55
CA LEU A 71 4.93 -0.59 -14.08
C LEU A 71 5.93 -1.59 -14.67
N GLU A 72 6.22 -1.50 -15.97
CA GLU A 72 7.10 -2.44 -16.67
C GLU A 72 8.53 -2.38 -16.11
N ARG A 73 9.05 -1.17 -15.90
CA ARG A 73 10.35 -0.92 -15.29
C ARG A 73 10.42 -1.45 -13.86
N ILE A 74 9.36 -1.30 -13.07
CA ILE A 74 9.30 -1.84 -11.71
C ILE A 74 9.31 -3.38 -11.74
N LEU A 75 8.53 -4.02 -12.60
CA LEU A 75 8.52 -5.48 -12.75
C LEU A 75 9.91 -6.01 -13.14
N LYS A 76 10.60 -5.36 -14.08
CA LYS A 76 11.98 -5.69 -14.46
C LYS A 76 12.95 -5.54 -13.30
N LYS A 77 12.78 -4.49 -12.48
CA LYS A 77 13.61 -4.28 -11.28
C LYS A 77 13.38 -5.39 -10.24
N ILE A 78 12.13 -5.76 -9.99
CA ILE A 78 11.79 -6.87 -9.08
C ILE A 78 12.46 -8.16 -9.52
N GLU A 79 12.41 -8.48 -10.82
CA GLU A 79 13.02 -9.67 -11.38
C GLU A 79 14.54 -9.68 -11.21
N LEU A 80 15.20 -8.55 -11.48
CA LEU A 80 16.64 -8.41 -11.28
C LEU A 80 17.02 -8.57 -9.80
N ASP A 81 16.24 -7.99 -8.89
CA ASP A 81 16.48 -8.08 -7.46
C ASP A 81 16.25 -9.51 -6.94
N GLN A 82 15.23 -10.22 -7.43
CA GLN A 82 15.00 -11.64 -7.15
C GLN A 82 16.14 -12.52 -7.68
N ALA A 83 16.60 -12.29 -8.91
CA ALA A 83 17.74 -13.01 -9.48
C ALA A 83 19.04 -12.76 -8.69
N ARG A 84 19.25 -11.53 -8.20
CA ARG A 84 20.37 -11.21 -7.32
C ARG A 84 20.25 -11.90 -5.96
N GLN A 85 19.05 -11.96 -5.40
CA GLN A 85 18.80 -12.65 -4.13
C GLN A 85 19.03 -14.15 -4.25
N SER A 86 18.53 -14.80 -5.30
CA SER A 86 18.76 -16.24 -5.52
C SER A 86 20.24 -16.58 -5.70
N MET A 87 21.04 -15.69 -6.33
CA MET A 87 22.50 -15.83 -6.37
C MET A 87 23.17 -15.68 -5.00
N LYS A 88 22.61 -14.86 -4.10
CA LYS A 88 23.13 -14.64 -2.73
C LYS A 88 22.68 -15.69 -1.71
N MET A 89 21.52 -16.33 -1.91
CA MET A 89 21.00 -17.36 -1.02
C MET A 89 21.71 -18.72 -1.14
N SER A 90 22.72 -18.83 -2.01
CA SER A 90 23.61 -20.00 -2.07
C SER A 90 24.40 -20.26 -0.77
N GLU A 91 24.39 -19.36 0.23
CA GLU A 91 25.26 -19.47 1.41
C GLU A 91 24.60 -19.43 2.80
N ASN A 92 23.29 -19.20 3.00
CA ASN A 92 22.68 -19.37 4.33
C ASN A 92 21.15 -19.59 4.30
N SER A 93 20.72 -20.69 4.95
CA SER A 93 19.38 -21.08 5.43
C SER A 93 18.13 -20.62 4.64
N GLY A 94 17.39 -21.60 4.10
CA GLY A 94 16.15 -21.44 3.34
C GLY A 94 14.90 -21.11 4.17
N ALA A 95 14.85 -19.90 4.74
CA ALA A 95 13.61 -19.30 5.19
C ALA A 95 13.28 -18.09 4.31
N SER A 96 12.34 -18.26 3.38
CA SER A 96 11.78 -17.17 2.59
C SER A 96 10.57 -16.59 3.31
N LEU A 97 10.57 -15.28 3.59
CA LEU A 97 9.34 -14.58 3.96
C LEU A 97 8.32 -14.75 2.82
N SER A 98 7.11 -15.19 3.15
CA SER A 98 5.98 -15.26 2.20
C SER A 98 5.39 -13.86 2.01
N GLU A 99 6.12 -12.97 1.32
CA GLU A 99 5.61 -11.67 0.87
C GLU A 99 4.76 -11.88 -0.40
N THR A 100 3.58 -11.26 -0.49
CA THR A 100 2.76 -11.43 -1.71
C THR A 100 3.39 -10.68 -2.89
N PRO A 101 3.16 -11.12 -4.14
CA PRO A 101 3.65 -10.39 -5.32
C PRO A 101 3.19 -8.94 -5.36
N MET A 102 2.02 -8.64 -4.82
CA MET A 102 1.48 -7.28 -4.71
C MET A 102 2.25 -6.44 -3.68
N ASP A 103 2.62 -7.03 -2.54
CA ASP A 103 3.38 -6.32 -1.52
C ASP A 103 4.81 -6.04 -2.00
N ILE A 104 5.44 -7.01 -2.68
CA ILE A 104 6.72 -6.82 -3.37
C ILE A 104 6.60 -5.68 -4.39
N LEU A 105 5.53 -5.69 -5.19
CA LEU A 105 5.28 -4.65 -6.20
C LEU A 105 5.15 -3.28 -5.55
N LYS A 106 4.29 -3.12 -4.54
CA LYS A 106 4.09 -1.86 -3.81
C LYS A 106 5.39 -1.34 -3.20
N ARG A 107 6.14 -2.22 -2.54
CA ARG A 107 7.40 -1.90 -1.88
C ARG A 107 8.49 -1.46 -2.86
N VAL A 108 8.60 -2.11 -4.01
CA VAL A 108 9.62 -1.76 -5.02
C VAL A 108 9.21 -0.56 -5.87
N ALA A 109 7.92 -0.44 -6.19
CA ALA A 109 7.36 0.68 -6.94
C ALA A 109 7.56 2.00 -6.21
N LYS A 110 7.35 2.01 -4.88
CA LYS A 110 7.31 3.23 -4.06
C LYS A 110 6.41 4.33 -4.66
N ALA A 111 5.39 3.92 -5.41
CA ALA A 111 4.35 4.84 -5.85
C ALA A 111 3.48 5.16 -4.64
N ASP A 112 3.07 6.42 -4.51
CA ASP A 112 2.19 6.83 -3.41
C ASP A 112 0.75 6.43 -3.69
N ILE A 113 0.32 6.49 -4.96
CA ILE A 113 -1.00 6.09 -5.42
C ILE A 113 -0.90 5.03 -6.52
N ILE A 114 -1.77 4.03 -6.45
CA ILE A 114 -1.98 3.04 -7.49
C ILE A 114 -3.29 3.34 -8.19
N ILE A 115 -3.24 3.63 -9.49
CA ILE A 115 -4.42 3.73 -10.34
C ILE A 115 -4.72 2.34 -10.88
N ASN A 116 -5.75 1.73 -10.33
CA ASN A 116 -6.26 0.45 -10.78
C ASN A 116 -7.27 0.66 -11.91
N LEU A 117 -6.99 0.11 -13.10
CA LEU A 117 -7.75 0.38 -14.32
C LEU A 117 -8.36 -0.91 -14.89
N SER A 118 -9.62 -0.83 -15.26
CA SER A 118 -10.32 -1.86 -16.02
C SER A 118 -11.17 -1.24 -17.11
N TRP A 119 -11.31 -1.95 -18.21
CA TRP A 119 -12.19 -1.54 -19.29
C TRP A 119 -12.79 -2.73 -20.01
N LYS A 120 -13.89 -2.45 -20.70
CA LYS A 120 -14.60 -3.40 -21.55
C LYS A 120 -14.96 -2.71 -22.84
N VAL A 121 -14.65 -3.38 -23.96
CA VAL A 121 -15.12 -2.97 -25.28
C VAL A 121 -16.56 -3.45 -25.46
N ASN A 122 -17.48 -2.52 -25.66
CA ASN A 122 -18.87 -2.81 -25.97
C ASN A 122 -19.11 -2.67 -27.47
N THR A 123 -19.75 -3.66 -28.08
CA THR A 123 -20.09 -3.66 -29.49
C THR A 123 -21.61 -3.56 -29.66
N THR A 124 -22.08 -2.60 -30.45
CA THR A 124 -23.50 -2.44 -30.79
C THR A 124 -23.63 -2.22 -32.30
N GLY A 125 -23.97 -3.29 -33.02
CA GLY A 125 -23.90 -3.30 -34.48
C GLY A 125 -22.47 -3.04 -34.96
N PRO A 126 -22.23 -2.10 -35.88
CA PRO A 126 -20.87 -1.74 -36.32
C PRO A 126 -20.15 -0.76 -35.37
N LYS A 127 -20.84 -0.25 -34.34
CA LYS A 127 -20.27 0.72 -33.40
C LYS A 127 -19.55 0.03 -32.24
N LYS A 128 -18.45 0.61 -31.80
CA LYS A 128 -17.72 0.25 -30.58
C LYS A 128 -17.77 1.40 -29.59
N SER A 129 -17.86 1.09 -28.30
CA SER A 129 -17.67 2.04 -27.19
C SER A 129 -16.88 1.35 -26.09
N ILE A 130 -16.36 2.12 -25.13
CA ILE A 130 -15.64 1.56 -23.99
C ILE A 130 -16.32 1.94 -22.69
N SER A 131 -16.62 0.94 -21.86
CA SER A 131 -16.91 1.16 -20.46
C SER A 131 -15.63 0.98 -19.66
N PHE A 132 -15.31 1.92 -18.78
CA PHE A 132 -14.13 1.85 -17.93
C PHE A 132 -14.51 1.98 -16.46
N ASN A 133 -13.65 1.45 -15.60
CA ASN A 133 -13.63 1.71 -14.17
C ASN A 133 -12.17 1.92 -13.75
N MET A 134 -11.95 3.02 -13.04
CA MET A 134 -10.65 3.49 -12.58
C MET A 134 -10.75 3.80 -11.08
N GLN A 135 -9.83 3.28 -10.28
CA GLN A 135 -9.76 3.50 -8.84
C GLN A 135 -8.38 4.03 -8.47
N GLY A 136 -8.32 5.14 -7.76
CA GLY A 136 -7.10 5.60 -7.12
C GLY A 136 -7.00 4.99 -5.73
N LEU A 137 -6.02 4.14 -5.50
CA LEU A 137 -5.77 3.46 -4.25
C LEU A 137 -4.53 4.05 -3.58
N ASP A 138 -4.62 4.38 -2.30
CA ASP A 138 -3.43 4.71 -1.51
C ASP A 138 -2.55 3.47 -1.37
N ALA A 139 -1.28 3.57 -1.78
CA ALA A 139 -0.37 2.42 -1.78
C ALA A 139 -0.01 1.95 -0.36
N TYR A 140 -0.14 2.84 0.63
CA TYR A 140 0.19 2.56 2.02
C TYR A 140 -0.92 1.75 2.72
N THR A 141 -2.17 2.21 2.61
CA THR A 141 -3.31 1.57 3.28
C THR A 141 -4.12 0.63 2.40
N GLY A 142 -3.94 0.69 1.08
CA GLY A 142 -4.80 0.01 0.11
C GLY A 142 -6.21 0.60 -0.01
N LYS A 143 -6.53 1.69 0.70
CA LYS A 143 -7.85 2.32 0.67
C LYS A 143 -8.09 3.00 -0.67
N GLN A 144 -9.33 2.91 -1.15
CA GLN A 144 -9.76 3.69 -2.29
C GLN A 144 -9.90 5.16 -1.89
N VAL A 145 -9.13 6.01 -2.55
CA VAL A 145 -9.10 7.45 -2.38
C VAL A 145 -10.10 8.13 -3.32
N THR A 146 -10.16 7.67 -4.57
CA THR A 146 -11.03 8.22 -5.60
C THR A 146 -11.43 7.13 -6.59
N ALA A 147 -12.51 7.33 -7.31
CA ALA A 147 -12.92 6.44 -8.38
C ALA A 147 -13.64 7.20 -9.49
N ALA A 148 -13.49 6.69 -10.71
CA ALA A 148 -14.19 7.15 -11.89
C ALA A 148 -14.63 5.94 -12.70
N SER A 149 -15.85 5.99 -13.21
CA SER A 149 -16.36 4.98 -14.13
C SER A 149 -17.36 5.60 -15.08
N GLY A 150 -17.40 5.11 -16.30
CA GLY A 150 -18.32 5.61 -17.31
C GLY A 150 -18.24 4.80 -18.59
N THR A 151 -19.10 5.16 -19.54
CA THR A 151 -19.07 4.61 -20.89
C THR A 151 -18.85 5.74 -21.88
N GLY A 152 -17.83 5.61 -22.72
CA GLY A 152 -17.50 6.56 -23.78
C GLY A 152 -18.54 6.56 -24.90
N THR A 153 -18.45 7.59 -25.75
CA THR A 153 -19.34 7.72 -26.91
C THR A 153 -19.07 6.63 -27.94
N PRO A 154 -20.10 5.96 -28.49
CA PRO A 154 -19.90 4.96 -29.53
C PRO A 154 -19.31 5.55 -30.83
N SER A 155 -18.27 4.91 -31.36
CA SER A 155 -17.61 5.26 -32.63
C SER A 155 -17.61 4.07 -33.60
N PHE A 156 -17.54 4.37 -34.89
CA PHE A 156 -17.41 3.36 -35.96
C PHE A 156 -15.97 3.04 -36.32
N THR A 157 -15.06 3.99 -36.12
CA THR A 157 -13.71 3.98 -36.70
C THR A 157 -12.60 4.18 -35.67
N ALA A 158 -12.93 4.66 -34.47
CA ALA A 158 -11.93 4.87 -33.43
C ALA A 158 -11.40 3.54 -32.90
N ASP A 159 -10.09 3.49 -32.69
CA ASP A 159 -9.44 2.36 -32.03
C ASP A 159 -9.72 2.37 -30.51
N VAL A 160 -9.30 1.29 -29.84
CA VAL A 160 -9.57 1.05 -28.42
C VAL A 160 -8.90 2.11 -27.54
N VAL A 161 -7.70 2.57 -27.90
CA VAL A 161 -6.95 3.53 -27.07
C VAL A 161 -7.61 4.90 -27.13
N VAL A 162 -8.00 5.35 -28.33
CA VAL A 162 -8.74 6.61 -28.52
C VAL A 162 -10.08 6.59 -27.80
N LEU A 163 -10.85 5.50 -27.94
CA LEU A 163 -12.14 5.37 -27.25
C LEU A 163 -12.02 5.40 -25.73
N LEU A 164 -10.93 4.85 -25.18
CA LEU A 164 -10.70 4.87 -23.74
C LEU A 164 -10.25 6.25 -23.29
N GLU A 165 -9.35 6.90 -24.02
CA GLU A 165 -8.89 8.27 -23.75
C GLU A 165 -10.08 9.23 -23.67
N GLU A 166 -10.95 9.23 -24.69
CA GLU A 166 -12.16 10.05 -24.72
C GLU A 166 -13.09 9.76 -23.52
N ALA A 167 -13.24 8.48 -23.18
CA ALA A 167 -14.06 8.06 -22.04
C ALA A 167 -13.45 8.55 -20.71
N VAL A 168 -12.14 8.43 -20.51
CA VAL A 168 -11.45 8.78 -19.27
C VAL A 168 -11.36 10.29 -19.08
N ILE A 169 -11.02 11.06 -20.13
CA ILE A 169 -10.87 12.52 -20.08
C ILE A 169 -12.11 13.18 -19.47
N SER A 170 -13.30 12.69 -19.82
CA SER A 170 -14.58 13.22 -19.33
C SER A 170 -14.77 13.11 -17.81
N TYR A 171 -14.00 12.24 -17.13
CA TYR A 171 -14.06 12.02 -15.68
C TYR A 171 -12.74 12.35 -14.96
N LEU A 172 -11.70 12.72 -15.71
CA LEU A 172 -10.35 12.88 -15.21
C LEU A 172 -10.22 14.03 -14.20
N ASP A 173 -10.91 15.15 -14.45
CA ASP A 173 -10.82 16.33 -13.57
C ASP A 173 -11.39 16.03 -12.18
N LYS A 174 -12.57 15.38 -12.11
CA LYS A 174 -13.16 14.93 -10.84
C LYS A 174 -12.29 13.88 -10.15
N PHE A 175 -11.70 12.97 -10.92
CA PHE A 175 -10.79 11.97 -10.37
C PHE A 175 -9.58 12.62 -9.70
N ASN A 176 -8.97 13.61 -10.37
CA ASN A 176 -7.83 14.37 -9.87
C ASN A 176 -8.16 15.23 -8.65
N GLU A 177 -9.35 15.82 -8.60
CA GLU A 177 -9.83 16.53 -7.41
C GLU A 177 -9.84 15.59 -6.19
N GLY A 178 -10.33 14.36 -6.35
CA GLY A 178 -10.29 13.35 -5.29
C GLY A 178 -8.86 13.00 -4.83
N LEU A 179 -7.91 12.92 -5.76
CA LEU A 179 -6.50 12.71 -5.42
C LEU A 179 -5.89 13.89 -4.67
N MET A 180 -6.18 15.11 -5.10
CA MET A 180 -5.67 16.32 -4.46
C MET A 180 -6.22 16.48 -3.04
N ASN A 181 -7.53 16.24 -2.83
CA ASN A 181 -8.15 16.29 -1.51
C ASN A 181 -7.50 15.32 -0.52
N HIS A 182 -7.17 14.11 -0.98
CA HIS A 182 -6.47 13.13 -0.14
C HIS A 182 -5.03 13.53 0.15
N PHE A 183 -4.34 14.14 -0.81
CA PHE A 183 -3.00 14.64 -0.58
C PHE A 183 -2.97 15.79 0.43
N GLU A 184 -3.94 16.69 0.37
CA GLU A 184 -4.10 17.76 1.36
C GLU A 184 -4.38 17.18 2.76
N ASP A 185 -5.22 16.14 2.86
CA ASP A 185 -5.44 15.41 4.12
C ASP A 185 -4.15 14.75 4.65
N LEU A 186 -3.36 14.11 3.79
CA LEU A 186 -2.07 13.52 4.20
C LEU A 186 -1.10 14.57 4.73
N PHE A 187 -1.10 15.77 4.16
CA PHE A 187 -0.23 16.87 4.57
C PHE A 187 -0.71 17.48 5.90
N GLU A 188 -2.01 17.67 6.09
CA GLU A 188 -2.59 18.28 7.28
C GLU A 188 -2.72 17.32 8.48
N ASN A 189 -3.07 16.07 8.18
CA ASN A 189 -3.45 15.05 9.15
C ASN A 189 -2.49 13.85 9.16
N GLY A 190 -1.37 13.94 8.43
CA GLY A 190 -0.34 12.92 8.44
C GLY A 190 -0.72 11.68 7.64
N ARG A 191 0.24 10.77 7.51
CA ARG A 191 0.03 9.51 6.81
C ARG A 191 -0.75 8.53 7.66
N GLU A 192 -1.66 7.81 7.01
CA GLU A 192 -2.44 6.76 7.62
C GLU A 192 -1.78 5.39 7.48
N GLY A 193 -1.98 4.53 8.47
CA GLY A 193 -1.58 3.14 8.43
C GLY A 193 -2.14 2.33 9.59
N ALA A 194 -1.51 1.20 9.86
CA ALA A 194 -1.96 0.21 10.83
C ALA A 194 -0.81 -0.37 11.67
N LEU A 195 -1.16 -0.77 12.89
CA LEU A 195 -0.30 -1.49 13.81
C LEU A 195 -1.01 -2.77 14.24
N VAL A 196 -0.36 -3.90 14.05
CA VAL A 196 -0.81 -5.19 14.57
C VAL A 196 0.20 -5.64 15.60
N ILE A 197 -0.26 -5.95 16.80
CA ILE A 197 0.55 -6.49 17.88
C ILE A 197 0.11 -7.92 18.12
N GLN A 198 1.06 -8.85 18.08
CA GLN A 198 0.84 -10.27 18.31
C GLN A 198 1.77 -10.75 19.41
N VAL A 199 1.37 -11.80 20.10
CA VAL A 199 2.17 -12.45 21.14
C VAL A 199 2.35 -13.91 20.74
N TRP A 200 3.59 -14.41 20.79
CA TRP A 200 3.83 -15.84 20.64
C TRP A 200 3.16 -16.63 21.77
N ASP A 201 2.73 -17.83 21.44
CA ASP A 201 2.10 -18.76 22.38
C ASP A 201 3.05 -19.20 23.51
N ASP A 202 4.35 -19.21 23.25
CA ASP A 202 5.40 -19.54 24.22
C ASP A 202 5.92 -18.33 25.04
N SER A 203 5.37 -17.13 24.81
CA SER A 203 5.80 -15.92 25.52
C SER A 203 5.35 -15.94 26.99
N GLU A 204 6.28 -15.61 27.90
CA GLU A 204 5.98 -15.48 29.34
C GLU A 204 5.06 -14.27 29.65
N VAL A 205 5.06 -13.28 28.76
CA VAL A 205 4.27 -12.06 28.87
C VAL A 205 3.28 -11.99 27.71
N ASN A 206 2.06 -11.54 28.02
CA ASN A 206 1.04 -11.28 27.01
C ASN A 206 0.44 -9.87 27.19
N LEU A 207 -0.54 -9.54 26.36
CA LEU A 207 -1.15 -8.20 26.36
C LEU A 207 -2.01 -7.90 27.59
N GLU A 208 -2.33 -8.91 28.41
CA GLU A 208 -3.06 -8.79 29.68
C GLU A 208 -2.12 -8.81 30.89
N SER A 209 -0.83 -9.06 30.70
CA SER A 209 0.17 -8.92 31.77
C SER A 209 0.21 -7.48 32.28
N GLU A 210 0.28 -7.33 33.60
CA GLU A 210 0.30 -6.03 34.27
C GLU A 210 1.71 -5.48 34.43
N PHE A 211 1.86 -4.18 34.17
CA PHE A 211 3.12 -3.45 34.35
C PHE A 211 2.88 -2.13 35.09
N GLU A 212 3.89 -1.68 35.83
CA GLU A 212 3.88 -0.36 36.45
C GLU A 212 4.45 0.67 35.47
N LEU A 213 3.69 1.75 35.22
CA LEU A 213 4.14 2.89 34.42
C LEU A 213 3.71 4.19 35.09
N LYS A 214 4.69 5.07 35.36
CA LYS A 214 4.46 6.37 36.02
C LYS A 214 3.65 6.26 37.34
N GLY A 215 3.93 5.23 38.14
CA GLY A 215 3.26 5.00 39.44
C GLY A 215 1.84 4.44 39.33
N ARG A 216 1.46 3.85 38.19
CA ARG A 216 0.17 3.16 38.01
C ARG A 216 0.40 1.78 37.41
N THR A 217 -0.25 0.77 37.97
CA THR A 217 -0.30 -0.58 37.39
C THR A 217 -1.44 -0.67 36.38
N ALA A 218 -1.16 -1.22 35.20
CA ALA A 218 -2.15 -1.48 34.16
C ALA A 218 -1.70 -2.63 33.26
N GLU A 219 -2.66 -3.30 32.62
CA GLU A 219 -2.39 -4.29 31.57
C GLU A 219 -1.61 -3.67 30.40
N LEU A 220 -0.75 -4.45 29.76
CA LEU A 220 0.08 -4.02 28.65
C LEU A 220 -0.74 -3.43 27.48
N LYS A 221 -1.84 -4.07 27.08
CA LYS A 221 -2.77 -3.55 26.05
C LYS A 221 -3.31 -2.16 26.39
N ARG A 222 -3.56 -1.91 27.67
CA ARG A 222 -4.04 -0.61 28.17
C ARG A 222 -2.93 0.42 28.17
N ILE A 223 -1.71 0.03 28.54
CA ILE A 223 -0.54 0.91 28.45
C ILE A 223 -0.33 1.33 26.98
N ILE A 224 -0.32 0.37 26.05
CA ILE A 224 -0.15 0.66 24.63
C ILE A 224 -1.28 1.55 24.12
N GLY A 225 -2.54 1.15 24.31
CA GLY A 225 -3.69 1.86 23.75
C GLY A 225 -4.02 3.20 24.42
N SER A 226 -3.83 3.34 25.73
CA SER A 226 -4.23 4.54 26.49
C SER A 226 -3.07 5.47 26.83
N TYR A 227 -1.83 4.97 26.87
CA TYR A 227 -0.67 5.80 27.16
C TYR A 227 0.15 6.08 25.90
N TRP A 228 0.58 5.03 25.19
CA TRP A 228 1.54 5.18 24.10
C TRP A 228 0.89 5.70 22.81
N MET A 229 -0.18 5.07 22.33
CA MET A 229 -0.83 5.45 21.06
C MET A 229 -1.26 6.93 21.02
N PRO A 230 -1.92 7.52 22.04
CA PRO A 230 -2.31 8.94 21.99
C PRO A 230 -1.14 9.92 21.96
N ARG A 231 0.06 9.49 22.39
CA ARG A 231 1.26 10.34 22.46
C ARG A 231 2.13 10.23 21.23
N ASN A 232 2.04 9.10 20.53
CA ASN A 232 2.88 8.81 19.37
C ASN A 232 2.10 8.84 18.05
N THR A 233 0.85 9.31 18.07
CA THR A 233 0.04 9.53 16.86
C THR A 233 -0.29 11.00 16.70
N LEU A 234 -0.38 11.45 15.45
CA LEU A 234 -0.71 12.83 15.13
C LEU A 234 -2.12 13.15 15.59
N LYS A 235 -2.25 14.17 16.47
CA LYS A 235 -3.52 14.60 17.09
C LYS A 235 -4.23 13.45 17.84
N GLY A 236 -3.51 12.39 18.25
CA GLY A 236 -4.10 11.23 18.94
C GLY A 236 -5.03 10.40 18.05
N ARG A 237 -4.90 10.45 16.73
CA ARG A 237 -5.81 9.78 15.78
C ARG A 237 -5.40 8.34 15.52
N PHE A 238 -6.23 7.41 15.97
CA PHE A 238 -6.18 5.98 15.70
C PHE A 238 -7.53 5.35 16.08
N SER A 239 -7.80 4.16 15.56
CA SER A 239 -8.92 3.31 15.92
C SER A 239 -8.37 2.00 16.47
N GLN A 240 -8.95 1.47 17.55
CA GLN A 240 -8.61 0.14 18.06
C GLN A 240 -9.66 -0.86 17.57
N ASP A 241 -9.26 -1.78 16.69
CA ASP A 241 -10.17 -2.70 16.02
C ASP A 241 -10.34 -4.02 16.79
N GLU A 242 -9.26 -4.50 17.39
CA GLU A 242 -9.22 -5.76 18.11
C GLU A 242 -8.32 -5.64 19.34
N SER A 243 -8.70 -6.29 20.44
CA SER A 243 -7.88 -6.36 21.64
C SER A 243 -8.24 -7.61 22.46
N SER A 244 -7.25 -8.48 22.64
CA SER A 244 -7.28 -9.67 23.49
C SER A 244 -5.92 -9.87 24.15
N ALA A 245 -5.73 -10.99 24.86
CA ALA A 245 -4.45 -11.35 25.46
C ALA A 245 -3.31 -11.57 24.43
N TYR A 246 -3.63 -11.99 23.20
CA TYR A 246 -2.61 -12.38 22.20
C TYR A 246 -2.59 -11.51 20.95
N ILE A 247 -3.60 -10.65 20.76
CA ILE A 247 -3.62 -9.74 19.62
C ILE A 247 -4.21 -8.38 20.00
N GLN A 248 -3.60 -7.31 19.47
CA GLN A 248 -4.15 -5.97 19.50
C GLN A 248 -3.95 -5.31 18.15
N LYS A 249 -5.01 -4.77 17.56
CA LYS A 249 -4.97 -4.14 16.24
C LYS A 249 -5.42 -2.71 16.31
N PHE A 250 -4.67 -1.86 15.64
CA PHE A 250 -5.00 -0.46 15.44
C PHE A 250 -5.00 -0.12 13.96
N SER A 251 -6.08 0.49 13.49
CA SER A 251 -6.21 1.04 12.14
C SER A 251 -6.38 2.56 12.20
N GLN A 252 -6.35 3.20 11.03
CA GLN A 252 -6.49 4.66 10.91
C GLN A 252 -5.47 5.42 11.76
N VAL A 253 -4.33 4.78 12.05
CA VAL A 253 -3.25 5.37 12.83
C VAL A 253 -2.67 6.50 11.99
N ARG A 254 -2.67 7.73 12.51
CA ARG A 254 -2.05 8.87 11.81
C ARG A 254 -0.70 9.18 12.41
N ILE A 255 0.33 9.24 11.56
CA ILE A 255 1.68 9.64 11.94
C ILE A 255 2.12 10.87 11.12
N PRO A 256 2.94 11.77 11.67
CA PRO A 256 3.47 12.89 10.89
C PRO A 256 4.32 12.38 9.72
N LEU A 257 4.43 13.17 8.64
CA LEU A 257 5.26 12.83 7.48
C LEU A 257 6.76 12.88 7.78
N TYR A 258 7.13 13.68 8.76
CA TYR A 258 8.50 13.88 9.22
C TYR A 258 8.57 13.73 10.73
N GLY A 259 9.69 13.24 11.22
CA GLY A 259 9.96 13.03 12.64
C GLY A 259 11.44 13.25 12.96
N ASP A 260 11.77 13.15 14.24
CA ASP A 260 13.15 13.21 14.73
C ASP A 260 13.91 11.96 14.27
N ASP A 261 15.14 12.13 13.76
CA ASP A 261 16.03 11.03 13.37
C ASP A 261 16.73 10.36 14.58
N GLY A 262 16.49 10.86 15.79
CA GLY A 262 17.10 10.40 17.03
C GLY A 262 18.46 11.03 17.32
N TRP A 263 18.94 11.91 16.43
CA TRP A 263 20.22 12.61 16.50
C TRP A 263 20.06 14.14 16.42
N GLY A 264 18.82 14.63 16.54
CA GLY A 264 18.48 16.06 16.47
C GLY A 264 18.29 16.59 15.05
N GLY A 265 18.18 15.70 14.06
CA GLY A 265 17.79 16.01 12.69
C GLY A 265 16.33 15.66 12.39
N GLU A 266 15.86 16.04 11.22
CA GLU A 266 14.52 15.70 10.72
C GLU A 266 14.64 14.66 9.60
N MET A 267 13.89 13.57 9.72
CA MET A 267 13.79 12.54 8.68
C MET A 267 12.35 12.27 8.29
N ALA A 268 12.15 11.74 7.07
CA ALA A 268 10.85 11.22 6.68
C ALA A 268 10.48 10.05 7.59
N LEU A 269 9.31 10.13 8.23
CA LEU A 269 8.84 9.11 9.15
C LEU A 269 7.95 8.12 8.39
N ASP A 270 8.35 6.85 8.39
CA ASP A 270 7.53 5.75 7.89
C ASP A 270 6.97 4.89 9.03
N PHE A 271 6.02 4.01 8.70
CA PHE A 271 5.37 3.15 9.71
C PHE A 271 6.36 2.21 10.40
N ASN A 272 7.40 1.76 9.69
CA ASN A 272 8.45 0.93 10.27
C ASN A 272 9.23 1.69 11.34
N SER A 273 9.74 2.88 11.02
CA SER A 273 10.51 3.72 11.94
C SER A 273 9.64 4.19 13.11
N TRP A 274 8.36 4.49 12.86
CA TRP A 274 7.39 4.79 13.90
C TRP A 274 7.16 3.59 14.84
N GLY A 275 7.00 2.38 14.30
CA GLY A 275 6.78 1.19 15.12
C GLY A 275 8.03 0.75 15.89
N VAL A 276 9.24 1.04 15.41
CA VAL A 276 10.49 0.84 16.19
C VAL A 276 10.45 1.63 17.50
N GLN A 277 9.83 2.82 17.52
CA GLN A 277 9.68 3.60 18.76
C GLN A 277 8.83 2.86 19.81
N LEU A 278 7.87 2.03 19.39
CA LEU A 278 7.11 1.17 20.29
C LEU A 278 7.99 0.03 20.84
N VAL A 279 8.80 -0.60 19.98
CA VAL A 279 9.76 -1.65 20.40
C VAL A 279 10.71 -1.09 21.46
N ASP A 280 11.29 0.09 21.22
CA ASP A 280 12.20 0.74 22.16
C ASP A 280 11.49 1.10 23.48
N PHE A 281 10.25 1.58 23.41
CA PHE A 281 9.44 1.85 24.59
C PHE A 281 9.20 0.58 25.43
N LEU A 282 8.76 -0.50 24.79
CA LEU A 282 8.49 -1.78 25.47
C LEU A 282 9.75 -2.38 26.11
N LYS A 283 10.90 -2.27 25.42
CA LYS A 283 12.18 -2.73 25.91
C LYS A 283 12.67 -1.88 27.10
N ASN A 284 12.63 -0.56 26.98
CA ASN A 284 13.22 0.33 27.97
C ASN A 284 12.39 0.45 29.25
N GLU A 285 11.05 0.45 29.14
CA GLU A 285 10.17 0.60 30.31
C GLU A 285 9.86 -0.74 30.97
N PHE A 286 9.81 -1.84 30.20
CA PHE A 286 9.29 -3.13 30.70
C PHE A 286 10.21 -4.33 30.46
N SER A 287 11.39 -4.13 29.84
CA SER A 287 12.29 -5.22 29.43
C SER A 287 11.62 -6.27 28.53
N ILE A 288 10.56 -5.89 27.82
CA ILE A 288 9.86 -6.78 26.89
C ILE A 288 10.65 -6.86 25.59
N VAL A 289 11.01 -8.09 25.20
CA VAL A 289 11.62 -8.37 23.90
C VAL A 289 10.51 -8.46 22.85
N SER A 290 10.66 -7.69 21.78
CA SER A 290 9.76 -7.72 20.64
C SER A 290 10.50 -7.46 19.35
N LYS A 291 9.92 -7.94 18.25
CA LYS A 291 10.41 -7.73 16.88
C LYS A 291 9.33 -7.02 16.08
N ILE A 292 9.74 -6.14 15.18
CA ILE A 292 8.84 -5.49 14.23
C ILE A 292 9.14 -5.92 12.80
N GLU A 293 8.08 -6.15 12.04
CA GLU A 293 8.13 -6.53 10.63
C GLU A 293 7.17 -5.63 9.83
N PRO A 294 7.65 -4.90 8.80
CA PRO A 294 6.78 -4.12 7.95
C PRO A 294 5.98 -5.05 7.01
N VAL A 295 4.69 -4.76 6.87
CA VAL A 295 3.79 -5.39 5.90
C VAL A 295 3.38 -4.33 4.89
N GLY A 296 3.88 -4.45 3.65
CA GLY A 296 3.73 -3.40 2.66
C GLY A 296 4.42 -2.10 3.09
N LEU A 297 3.75 -0.95 2.88
CA LEU A 297 4.31 0.38 3.20
C LEU A 297 3.64 1.06 4.39
N GLY A 298 2.38 0.70 4.71
CA GLY A 298 1.55 1.39 5.70
C GLY A 298 1.13 0.52 6.89
N GLU A 299 1.66 -0.69 7.03
CA GLU A 299 1.33 -1.59 8.14
C GLU A 299 2.60 -2.16 8.75
N VAL A 300 2.58 -2.31 10.08
CA VAL A 300 3.66 -2.95 10.83
C VAL A 300 3.11 -3.97 11.81
N HIS A 301 3.76 -5.12 11.86
CA HIS A 301 3.46 -6.19 12.80
C HIS A 301 4.54 -6.22 13.87
N LEU A 302 4.15 -6.00 15.11
CA LEU A 302 5.00 -6.15 16.28
C LEU A 302 4.68 -7.49 16.95
N THR A 303 5.67 -8.36 17.06
CA THR A 303 5.52 -9.64 17.73
C THR A 303 6.28 -9.62 19.05
N ILE A 304 5.56 -9.92 20.14
CA ILE A 304 6.07 -10.06 21.51
C ILE A 304 6.43 -11.52 21.74
N GLY A 305 7.61 -11.76 22.30
CA GLY A 305 8.16 -13.12 22.48
C GLY A 305 9.17 -13.48 21.38
N ASN A 306 10.13 -14.31 21.77
CA ASN A 306 11.29 -14.86 21.04
C ASN A 306 12.12 -13.96 20.08
N LYS A 307 13.44 -14.18 20.08
CA LYS A 307 14.48 -13.38 19.39
C LYS A 307 14.41 -13.41 17.87
#